data_AF-A0A957B8I7-F1
#
_entry.id   AF-A0A957B8I7-F1
#
_cell.length_a   1.000
_cell.length_b   1.000
_cell.length_c   1.000
_cell.angle_alpha   90.00
_cell.angle_beta   90.00
_cell.angle_gamma   90.00
#
_symmetry.space_group_name_H-M   'P 1'
#
loop_
_entity.id
_entity.type
_entity.pdbx_description
1 polymer ?
#
loop_
_entity_poly.entity_id
_entity_poly.type
_entity_poly.pdbx_seq_one_letter_code
_entity_poly.pdbx_strand_id
1 'polypeptide(L)'
;MNTVVDINGMTPKLKETPEPAPEEATKHHLLSFESSLWNRLTSPTARLEGMEERRRAQFLAGLMIFLIPVAVLGLFLSSYFDPTPSEVYTEQDAIFMGTMVATILGLCVVYLLSRTVYFNIGSIVVLLLIFGGAMGLSIFSPDGRYTILPFLSLSILLASLLFPPSIIIPIAVVANITGILTPVIANIPYSDDDFDVIVFNLIMSVLIVASA
;
A
#
# COMPACT_ATOMS: atom_id res chain seq x y z
N MET A 1 -78.61 36.80 -11.98
CA MET A 1 -78.46 37.48 -10.67
C MET A 1 -78.23 36.39 -9.64
N ASN A 2 -76.97 36.22 -9.21
CA ASN A 2 -76.51 35.71 -7.91
C ASN A 2 -75.00 35.44 -8.00
N THR A 3 -74.25 36.47 -7.67
CA THR A 3 -72.91 36.41 -7.06
C THR A 3 -73.01 35.79 -5.67
N VAL A 4 -72.15 34.82 -5.35
CA VAL A 4 -71.40 34.78 -4.08
C VAL A 4 -70.03 34.17 -4.37
N VAL A 5 -69.00 34.98 -4.13
CA VAL A 5 -67.59 34.62 -4.01
C VAL A 5 -67.40 34.01 -2.62
N ASP A 6 -66.58 32.97 -2.48
CA ASP A 6 -65.76 32.88 -1.26
C ASP A 6 -64.36 32.34 -1.55
N ILE A 7 -63.39 33.15 -1.13
CA ILE A 7 -61.95 33.03 -1.28
C ILE A 7 -61.46 32.69 0.12
N ASN A 8 -61.07 31.43 0.35
CA ASN A 8 -60.26 31.05 1.50
C ASN A 8 -59.22 30.05 0.95
N GLY A 9 -57.97 30.46 0.73
CA GLY A 9 -57.10 30.97 1.78
C GLY A 9 -56.37 29.81 2.48
N MET A 10 -55.89 28.80 1.74
CA MET A 10 -54.97 27.80 2.25
C MET A 10 -53.57 28.06 1.68
N THR A 11 -52.83 28.94 2.35
CA THR A 11 -51.38 28.93 2.23
C THR A 11 -50.87 27.65 2.90
N PRO A 12 -50.07 26.80 2.22
CA PRO A 12 -49.43 25.67 2.86
C PRO A 12 -48.47 26.23 3.92
N LYS A 13 -48.77 25.97 5.20
CA LYS A 13 -47.80 26.19 6.28
C LYS A 13 -46.60 25.30 5.97
N LEU A 14 -45.51 25.93 5.52
CA LEU A 14 -44.19 25.33 5.48
C LEU A 14 -43.90 24.82 6.89
N LYS A 15 -43.89 23.50 7.02
CA LYS A 15 -43.45 22.80 8.22
C LYS A 15 -41.99 23.21 8.41
N GLU A 16 -41.73 24.11 9.35
CA GLU A 16 -40.38 24.48 9.74
C GLU A 16 -39.64 23.20 10.10
N THR A 17 -38.76 22.78 9.19
CA THR A 17 -37.81 21.71 9.45
C THR A 17 -37.02 22.14 10.67
N PRO A 18 -36.96 21.34 11.75
CA PRO A 18 -36.24 21.71 12.95
C PRO A 18 -34.81 22.07 12.54
N GLU A 19 -34.39 23.28 12.89
CA GLU A 19 -33.02 23.74 12.69
C GLU A 19 -32.11 22.69 13.37
N PRO A 20 -31.25 21.99 12.61
CA PRO A 20 -30.45 20.92 13.16
C PRO A 20 -29.58 21.51 14.27
N ALA A 21 -29.59 20.84 15.43
CA ALA A 21 -28.82 21.29 16.57
C ALA A 21 -27.35 21.55 16.15
N PRO A 22 -26.68 22.58 16.69
CA PRO A 22 -25.34 22.98 16.25
C PRO A 22 -24.30 21.85 16.28
N GLU A 23 -24.51 20.80 17.08
CA GLU A 23 -23.68 19.58 17.06
C GLU A 23 -23.84 18.71 15.79
N GLU A 24 -25.03 18.64 15.18
CA GLU A 24 -25.24 17.84 13.96
C GLU A 24 -24.67 18.53 12.72
N ALA A 25 -24.81 19.86 12.63
CA ALA A 25 -24.22 20.64 11.53
C ALA A 25 -22.68 20.53 11.51
N THR A 26 -22.06 20.50 12.69
CA THR A 26 -20.60 20.37 12.83
C THR A 26 -20.11 18.97 12.42
N LYS A 27 -20.84 17.91 12.79
CA LYS A 27 -20.52 16.52 12.37
C LYS A 27 -20.64 16.32 10.86
N HIS A 28 -21.67 16.87 10.22
CA HIS A 28 -21.82 16.81 8.76
C HIS A 28 -20.67 17.50 8.02
N HIS A 29 -20.18 18.62 8.56
CA HIS A 29 -19.08 19.37 7.96
C HIS A 29 -17.72 18.65 8.06
N LEU A 30 -17.46 17.93 9.16
CA LEU A 30 -16.25 17.13 9.33
C LEU A 30 -16.26 15.90 8.40
N LEU A 31 -17.37 15.18 8.32
CA LEU A 31 -17.50 13.98 7.47
C LEU A 31 -17.38 14.31 5.97
N SER A 32 -17.90 15.47 5.54
CA SER A 32 -17.76 15.93 4.16
C SER A 32 -16.34 16.37 3.80
N PHE A 33 -15.58 16.91 4.77
CA PHE A 33 -14.19 17.30 4.55
C PHE A 33 -13.26 16.07 4.45
N GLU A 34 -13.45 15.07 5.32
CA GLU A 34 -12.68 13.83 5.30
C GLU A 34 -12.87 13.06 3.99
N SER A 35 -14.11 12.92 3.53
CA SER A 35 -14.43 12.29 2.24
C SER A 35 -13.88 13.08 1.05
N SER A 36 -13.87 14.42 1.12
CA SER A 36 -13.31 15.29 0.09
C SER A 36 -11.78 15.18 -0.02
N LEU A 37 -11.07 15.20 1.11
CA LEU A 37 -9.61 15.05 1.13
C LEU A 37 -9.17 13.66 0.69
N TRP A 38 -9.81 12.61 1.21
CA TRP A 38 -9.50 11.23 0.84
C TRP A 38 -9.73 11.00 -0.65
N ASN A 39 -10.85 11.50 -1.19
CA ASN A 39 -11.10 11.46 -2.62
C ASN A 39 -10.03 12.23 -3.39
N ARG A 40 -9.62 13.42 -2.94
CA ARG A 40 -8.59 14.20 -3.65
C ARG A 40 -7.23 13.50 -3.69
N LEU A 41 -6.89 12.77 -2.62
CA LEU A 41 -5.63 12.03 -2.49
C LEU A 41 -5.63 10.73 -3.30
N THR A 42 -6.75 10.01 -3.32
CA THR A 42 -6.84 8.67 -3.94
C THR A 42 -7.50 8.67 -5.32
N SER A 43 -8.24 9.72 -5.70
CA SER A 43 -8.99 9.73 -6.96
C SER A 43 -8.04 9.68 -8.15
N PRO A 44 -8.18 8.70 -9.04
CA PRO A 44 -7.44 8.67 -10.28
C PRO A 44 -7.97 9.74 -11.23
N THR A 45 -7.12 10.14 -12.17
CA THR A 45 -7.48 11.11 -13.21
C THR A 45 -8.65 10.57 -14.04
N ALA A 46 -9.57 11.44 -14.49
CA ALA A 46 -10.85 11.09 -15.14
C ALA A 46 -10.78 10.22 -16.42
N ARG A 47 -9.58 9.86 -16.88
CA ARG A 47 -9.31 9.08 -18.10
C ARG A 47 -9.45 7.55 -17.95
N LEU A 48 -9.65 7.01 -16.75
CA LEU A 48 -9.91 5.58 -16.58
C LEU A 48 -11.37 5.28 -16.88
N GLU A 49 -11.67 4.40 -17.84
CA GLU A 49 -13.05 4.07 -18.25
C GLU A 49 -13.62 2.90 -17.43
N GLY A 50 -12.78 1.98 -16.94
CA GLY A 50 -13.20 0.81 -16.17
C GLY A 50 -13.46 1.10 -14.69
N MET A 51 -14.63 0.69 -14.17
CA MET A 51 -14.93 0.78 -12.73
C MET A 51 -13.96 -0.05 -11.87
N GLU A 52 -13.54 -1.22 -12.35
CA GLU A 52 -12.64 -2.10 -11.61
C GLU A 52 -11.20 -1.57 -11.59
N GLU A 53 -10.74 -1.03 -12.72
CA GLU A 53 -9.43 -0.37 -12.82
C GLU A 53 -9.34 0.85 -11.89
N ARG A 54 -10.41 1.65 -11.82
CA ARG A 54 -10.50 2.78 -10.87
C ARG A 54 -10.39 2.32 -9.43
N ARG A 55 -11.05 1.22 -9.05
CA ARG A 55 -10.96 0.66 -7.68
C ARG A 55 -9.53 0.20 -7.36
N ARG A 56 -8.87 -0.51 -8.27
CA ARG A 56 -7.48 -0.97 -8.09
C ARG A 56 -6.49 0.19 -8.01
N ALA A 57 -6.66 1.21 -8.85
CA ALA A 57 -5.87 2.43 -8.81
C ALA A 57 -6.04 3.21 -7.50
N GLN A 58 -7.28 3.34 -7.00
CA GLN A 58 -7.57 3.95 -5.71
C GLN A 58 -6.96 3.15 -4.55
N PHE A 59 -7.05 1.82 -4.60
CA PHE A 59 -6.44 0.93 -3.61
C PHE A 59 -4.92 1.11 -3.58
N LEU A 60 -4.26 1.10 -4.74
CA LEU A 60 -2.81 1.32 -4.84
C LEU A 60 -2.42 2.71 -4.31
N ALA A 61 -3.16 3.76 -4.66
CA ALA A 61 -2.92 5.11 -4.15
C ALA A 61 -3.07 5.19 -2.62
N GLY A 62 -4.14 4.61 -2.08
CA GLY A 62 -4.37 4.51 -0.64
C GLY A 62 -3.24 3.76 0.06
N LEU A 63 -2.82 2.62 -0.50
CA LEU A 63 -1.71 1.84 0.02
C LEU A 63 -0.40 2.65 0.05
N MET A 64 -0.08 3.40 -1.00
CA MET A 64 1.13 4.23 -1.04
C MET A 64 1.10 5.35 0.02
N ILE A 65 -0.06 5.94 0.28
CA ILE A 65 -0.22 6.95 1.35
C ILE A 65 0.15 6.38 2.71
N PHE A 66 -0.04 5.07 2.94
CA PHE A 66 0.38 4.40 4.17
C PHE A 66 1.83 3.90 4.11
N LEU A 67 2.25 3.29 3.00
CA LEU A 67 3.58 2.69 2.88
C LEU A 67 4.70 3.72 2.87
N ILE A 68 4.50 4.90 2.28
CA ILE A 68 5.54 5.94 2.22
C ILE A 68 5.90 6.43 3.64
N PRO A 69 4.95 6.87 4.50
CA PRO A 69 5.25 7.24 5.89
C PRO A 69 5.88 6.11 6.69
N VAL A 70 5.43 4.86 6.51
CA VAL A 70 5.99 3.70 7.20
C VAL A 70 7.45 3.47 6.78
N ALA A 71 7.77 3.57 5.48
CA ALA A 71 9.14 3.44 4.99
C ALA A 71 10.05 4.58 5.50
N VAL A 72 9.55 5.82 5.50
CA VAL A 72 10.27 6.98 6.04
C VAL A 72 10.52 6.83 7.55
N LEU A 73 9.51 6.37 8.29
CA LEU A 73 9.65 6.08 9.71
C LEU A 73 10.66 4.95 9.95
N GLY A 74 10.61 3.89 9.15
CA GLY A 74 11.57 2.78 9.20
C GLY A 74 13.01 3.26 9.00
N LEU A 75 13.25 4.12 8.01
CA LEU A 75 14.55 4.74 7.76
C LEU A 75 15.01 5.62 8.95
N PHE A 76 14.08 6.40 9.53
CA PHE A 76 14.40 7.25 10.67
C PHE A 76 14.75 6.41 11.91
N LEU A 77 13.96 5.37 12.19
CA LEU A 77 14.20 4.45 13.30
C LEU A 77 15.51 3.69 13.11
N SER A 78 15.78 3.18 11.91
CA SER A 78 17.03 2.48 11.64
C SER A 78 18.23 3.41 11.84
N SER A 79 18.15 4.67 11.41
CA SER A 79 19.23 5.64 11.60
C SER A 79 19.40 6.12 13.05
N TYR A 80 18.32 6.14 13.84
CA TYR A 80 18.35 6.66 15.21
C TYR A 80 18.74 5.59 16.24
N PHE A 81 18.31 4.35 16.02
CA PHE A 81 18.55 3.23 16.93
C PHE A 81 19.75 2.37 16.53
N ASP A 82 20.48 2.75 15.48
CA ASP A 82 21.72 2.07 15.11
C ASP A 82 22.76 2.26 16.23
N PRO A 83 23.18 1.17 16.93
CA PRO A 83 24.18 1.26 17.98
C PRO A 83 25.60 1.46 17.42
N THR A 84 25.79 1.42 16.10
CA THR A 84 27.10 1.52 15.45
C THR A 84 27.65 2.95 15.60
N PRO A 85 28.88 3.14 16.14
CA PRO A 85 29.47 4.46 16.29
C PRO A 85 29.58 5.18 14.94
N SER A 86 29.22 6.47 14.89
CA SER A 86 29.19 7.29 13.67
C SER A 86 30.53 7.39 12.90
N GLU A 87 31.63 6.94 13.50
CA GLU A 87 32.97 6.94 12.93
C GLU A 87 33.28 5.68 12.10
N VAL A 88 32.43 4.65 12.15
CA VAL A 88 32.60 3.39 11.40
C VAL A 88 31.46 3.22 10.41
N TYR A 89 31.33 4.16 9.46
CA TYR A 89 30.47 3.96 8.30
C TYR A 89 31.13 2.99 7.33
N THR A 90 30.54 1.81 7.17
CA THR A 90 31.01 0.80 6.21
C THR A 90 30.34 1.00 4.85
N GLU A 91 30.91 0.38 3.81
CA GLU A 91 30.26 0.35 2.48
C GLU A 91 28.87 -0.30 2.53
N GLN A 92 28.66 -1.23 3.47
CA GLN A 92 27.40 -1.95 3.64
C GLN A 92 26.29 -1.03 4.19
N ASP A 93 26.63 -0.11 5.10
CA ASP A 93 25.70 0.90 5.62
C ASP A 93 25.28 1.88 4.52
N ALA A 94 26.22 2.26 3.65
CA ALA A 94 25.93 3.10 2.50
C ALA A 94 25.01 2.40 1.49
N ILE A 95 25.21 1.10 1.23
CA ILE A 95 24.32 0.30 0.37
C ILE A 95 22.93 0.17 0.99
N PHE A 96 22.84 -0.09 2.30
CA PHE A 96 21.58 -0.18 3.01
C PHE A 96 20.80 1.13 2.94
N MET A 97 21.43 2.24 3.30
CA MET A 97 20.82 3.57 3.28
C MET A 97 20.43 3.99 1.86
N GLY A 98 21.29 3.74 0.88
CA GLY A 98 21.01 3.98 -0.54
C GLY A 98 19.80 3.19 -1.03
N THR A 99 19.69 1.91 -0.65
CA THR A 99 18.56 1.03 -1.00
C THR A 99 17.25 1.50 -0.37
N MET A 100 17.28 1.92 0.90
CA MET A 100 16.11 2.48 1.59
C MET A 100 15.62 3.78 0.93
N VAL A 101 16.55 4.71 0.66
CA VAL A 101 16.21 5.99 -0.01
C VAL A 101 15.67 5.74 -1.42
N ALA A 102 16.31 4.87 -2.19
CA ALA A 102 15.84 4.48 -3.52
C ALA A 102 14.43 3.87 -3.48
N THR A 103 14.16 3.01 -2.49
CA THR A 103 12.83 2.42 -2.28
C THR A 103 11.79 3.49 -1.98
N ILE A 104 12.06 4.44 -1.07
CA ILE A 104 11.15 5.53 -0.74
C ILE A 104 10.84 6.39 -1.97
N LEU A 105 11.87 6.76 -2.73
CA LEU A 105 11.70 7.53 -3.97
C LEU A 105 10.88 6.74 -5.00
N GLY A 106 11.13 5.44 -5.12
CA GLY A 106 10.35 4.53 -5.96
C GLY A 106 8.87 4.48 -5.57
N LEU A 107 8.56 4.38 -4.27
CA LEU A 107 7.18 4.42 -3.78
C LEU A 107 6.48 5.74 -4.08
N CYS A 108 7.20 6.88 -3.97
CA CYS A 108 6.69 8.18 -4.38
C CYS A 108 6.35 8.21 -5.88
N VAL A 109 7.20 7.62 -6.73
CA VAL A 109 6.92 7.50 -8.18
C VAL A 109 5.71 6.61 -8.43
N VAL A 110 5.59 5.48 -7.73
CA VAL A 110 4.40 4.60 -7.82
C VAL A 110 3.14 5.35 -7.44
N TYR A 111 3.17 6.15 -6.37
CA TYR A 111 2.02 6.96 -5.97
C TYR A 111 1.60 7.97 -7.06
N LEU A 112 2.57 8.58 -7.74
CA LEU A 112 2.26 9.46 -8.87
C LEU A 112 1.66 8.67 -10.04
N LEU A 113 2.19 7.48 -10.34
CA LEU A 113 1.71 6.61 -11.41
C LEU A 113 0.32 6.05 -11.12
N SER A 114 0.01 5.70 -9.86
CA SER A 114 -1.28 5.13 -9.45
C SER A 114 -2.45 6.08 -9.71
N ARG A 115 -2.19 7.39 -9.80
CA ARG A 115 -3.20 8.41 -10.11
C ARG A 115 -3.44 8.60 -11.61
N THR A 116 -2.72 7.87 -12.46
CA THR A 116 -2.76 8.01 -13.93
C THR A 116 -3.21 6.72 -14.61
N VAL A 117 -3.28 6.75 -15.94
CA VAL A 117 -3.55 5.56 -16.78
C VAL A 117 -2.47 4.47 -16.60
N TYR A 118 -1.29 4.84 -16.12
CA TYR A 118 -0.15 3.94 -15.92
C TYR A 118 -0.21 3.16 -14.59
N PHE A 119 -1.38 3.03 -13.96
CA PHE A 119 -1.50 2.32 -12.68
C PHE A 119 -1.00 0.87 -12.78
N ASN A 120 -1.20 0.19 -13.91
CA ASN A 120 -0.67 -1.16 -14.15
C ASN A 120 0.86 -1.21 -14.06
N ILE A 121 1.55 -0.19 -14.59
CA ILE A 121 3.00 -0.06 -14.48
C ILE A 121 3.37 0.19 -13.01
N GLY A 122 2.64 1.08 -12.33
CA GLY A 122 2.82 1.34 -10.90
C GLY A 122 2.72 0.06 -10.05
N SER A 123 1.74 -0.80 -10.34
CA SER A 123 1.56 -2.09 -9.66
C SER A 123 2.74 -3.05 -9.87
N ILE A 124 3.34 -3.07 -11.06
CA ILE A 124 4.53 -3.89 -11.33
C ILE A 124 5.74 -3.30 -10.61
N VAL A 125 5.93 -1.97 -10.67
CA VAL A 125 7.06 -1.29 -10.05
C VAL A 125 7.04 -1.44 -8.54
N VAL A 126 5.89 -1.32 -7.87
CA VAL A 126 5.81 -1.53 -6.42
C VAL A 126 6.17 -2.95 -6.02
N LEU A 127 5.73 -3.95 -6.79
CA LEU A 127 6.11 -5.34 -6.54
C LEU A 127 7.60 -5.53 -6.69
N LEU A 128 8.21 -5.01 -7.76
CA LEU A 128 9.64 -5.09 -7.98
C LEU A 128 10.44 -4.38 -6.89
N LEU A 129 9.95 -3.25 -6.37
CA LEU A 129 10.61 -2.53 -5.29
C LEU A 129 10.59 -3.33 -3.98
N ILE A 130 9.43 -3.89 -3.60
CA ILE A 130 9.31 -4.65 -2.36
C ILE A 130 10.06 -5.98 -2.46
N PHE A 131 9.85 -6.72 -3.56
CA PHE A 131 10.51 -7.98 -3.80
C PHE A 131 12.02 -7.82 -3.94
N GLY A 132 12.45 -6.87 -4.79
CA GLY A 132 13.86 -6.58 -5.02
C GLY A 132 14.56 -6.01 -3.80
N GLY A 133 13.88 -5.17 -3.02
CA GLY A 133 14.37 -4.67 -1.73
C GLY A 133 14.57 -5.80 -0.72
N ALA A 134 13.57 -6.69 -0.56
CA ALA A 134 13.68 -7.83 0.34
C ALA A 134 14.81 -8.79 -0.08
N MET A 135 14.88 -9.14 -1.36
CA MET A 135 15.93 -10.00 -1.90
C MET A 135 17.33 -9.38 -1.80
N GLY A 136 17.47 -8.13 -2.25
CA GLY A 136 18.74 -7.41 -2.25
C GLY A 136 19.29 -7.28 -0.83
N LEU A 137 18.47 -6.83 0.11
CA LEU A 137 18.90 -6.71 1.51
C LEU A 137 19.21 -8.07 2.14
N SER A 138 18.48 -9.13 1.80
CA SER A 138 18.76 -10.48 2.34
C SER A 138 20.07 -11.07 1.81
N ILE A 139 20.48 -10.74 0.58
CA ILE A 139 21.75 -11.18 -0.01
C ILE A 139 22.92 -10.37 0.57
N PHE A 140 22.75 -9.06 0.73
CA PHE A 140 23.81 -8.16 1.18
C PHE A 140 23.86 -7.97 2.70
N SER A 141 22.91 -8.47 3.47
CA SER A 141 22.90 -8.43 4.94
C SER A 141 22.64 -9.83 5.52
N PRO A 142 23.70 -10.65 5.69
CA PRO A 142 23.61 -12.02 6.21
C PRO A 142 22.88 -12.11 7.56
N ASP A 143 23.09 -11.13 8.44
CA ASP A 143 22.49 -11.10 9.78
C ASP A 143 21.03 -10.64 9.75
N GLY A 144 20.66 -9.82 8.76
CA GLY A 144 19.29 -9.31 8.58
C GLY A 144 18.36 -10.26 7.83
N ARG A 145 18.89 -11.30 7.17
CA ARG A 145 18.12 -12.15 6.24
C ARG A 145 16.86 -12.75 6.85
N TYR A 146 16.93 -13.24 8.08
CA TYR A 146 15.80 -13.91 8.74
C TYR A 146 14.66 -12.94 9.07
N THR A 147 15.01 -11.67 9.26
CA THR A 147 14.06 -10.59 9.49
C THR A 147 13.43 -10.12 8.18
N ILE A 148 14.16 -10.21 7.06
CA ILE A 148 13.79 -9.58 5.78
C ILE A 148 13.11 -10.57 4.81
N LEU A 149 13.56 -11.82 4.75
CA LEU A 149 12.97 -12.87 3.90
C LEU A 149 11.47 -13.10 4.13
N PRO A 150 10.91 -12.99 5.36
CA PRO A 150 9.46 -13.09 5.56
C PRO A 150 8.66 -12.03 4.79
N PHE A 151 9.25 -10.89 4.42
CA PHE A 151 8.59 -9.86 3.61
C PHE A 151 8.33 -10.28 2.16
N LEU A 152 8.89 -11.40 1.69
CA LEU A 152 8.51 -11.99 0.41
C LEU A 152 7.02 -12.33 0.37
N SER A 153 6.45 -12.80 1.48
CA SER A 153 5.01 -13.03 1.62
C SER A 153 4.19 -11.74 1.40
N LEU A 154 4.72 -10.58 1.78
CA LEU A 154 4.08 -9.28 1.55
C LEU A 154 4.06 -8.92 0.07
N SER A 155 5.09 -9.27 -0.70
CA SER A 155 5.06 -9.13 -2.17
C SER A 155 3.98 -10.00 -2.80
N ILE A 156 3.79 -11.23 -2.31
CA ILE A 156 2.74 -12.15 -2.81
C ILE A 156 1.35 -11.62 -2.44
N LEU A 157 1.17 -11.14 -1.21
CA LEU A 157 -0.07 -10.49 -0.76
C LEU A 157 -0.39 -9.26 -1.59
N LEU A 158 0.61 -8.42 -1.86
CA LEU A 158 0.40 -7.25 -2.68
C LEU A 158 0.06 -7.63 -4.13
N ALA A 159 0.69 -8.68 -4.65
CA ALA A 159 0.37 -9.20 -5.97
C ALA A 159 -1.07 -9.71 -6.02
N SER A 160 -1.55 -10.36 -4.94
CA SER A 160 -2.91 -10.87 -4.88
C SER A 160 -3.99 -9.79 -4.90
N LEU A 161 -3.68 -8.62 -4.36
CA LEU A 161 -4.59 -7.48 -4.33
C LEU A 161 -4.60 -6.69 -5.64
N LEU A 162 -3.49 -6.70 -6.39
CA LEU A 162 -3.31 -5.86 -7.58
C LEU A 162 -3.58 -6.60 -8.89
N PHE A 163 -3.39 -7.92 -8.94
CA PHE A 163 -3.40 -8.72 -10.16
C PHE A 163 -4.42 -9.87 -10.12
N PRO A 164 -4.87 -10.36 -11.29
CA PRO A 164 -5.70 -11.56 -11.36
C PRO A 164 -4.94 -12.84 -10.96
N PRO A 165 -5.64 -13.93 -10.57
CA PRO A 165 -5.05 -15.22 -10.19
C PRO A 165 -4.01 -15.79 -11.16
N SER A 166 -4.19 -15.57 -12.46
CA SER A 166 -3.25 -16.01 -13.50
C SER A 166 -1.83 -15.43 -13.36
N ILE A 167 -1.69 -14.27 -12.70
CA ILE A 167 -0.40 -13.59 -12.48
C ILE A 167 0.11 -13.84 -11.05
N ILE A 168 -0.78 -14.02 -10.08
CA ILE A 168 -0.39 -14.22 -8.68
C ILE A 168 0.37 -15.54 -8.50
N ILE A 169 -0.11 -16.63 -9.11
CA ILE A 169 0.51 -17.95 -9.02
C ILE A 169 1.98 -17.94 -9.47
N PRO A 170 2.35 -17.45 -10.67
CA PRO A 170 3.74 -17.42 -11.07
C PRO A 170 4.59 -16.49 -10.19
N ILE A 171 4.05 -15.36 -9.71
CA ILE A 171 4.77 -14.48 -8.76
C ILE A 171 5.06 -15.22 -7.45
N ALA A 172 4.06 -15.92 -6.91
CA ALA A 172 4.19 -16.72 -5.71
C ALA A 172 5.27 -17.81 -5.87
N VAL A 173 5.25 -18.53 -6.99
CA VAL A 173 6.26 -19.55 -7.31
C VAL A 173 7.66 -18.94 -7.40
N VAL A 174 7.81 -17.85 -8.15
CA VAL A 174 9.11 -17.16 -8.29
C VAL A 174 9.60 -16.66 -6.93
N ALA A 175 8.74 -16.07 -6.12
CA ALA A 175 9.13 -15.57 -4.81
C ALA A 175 9.60 -16.68 -3.88
N ASN A 176 8.92 -17.82 -3.86
CA ASN A 176 9.32 -18.98 -3.05
C ASN A 176 10.63 -19.61 -3.54
N ILE A 177 10.78 -19.81 -4.86
CA ILE A 177 12.03 -20.36 -5.44
C ILE A 177 13.20 -19.43 -5.12
N THR A 178 13.01 -18.12 -5.28
CA THR A 178 14.08 -17.15 -5.03
C THR A 178 14.42 -17.10 -3.54
N GLY A 179 13.41 -17.14 -2.67
CA GLY A 179 13.59 -17.26 -1.21
C GLY A 179 14.45 -18.47 -0.83
N ILE A 180 14.09 -19.66 -1.35
CA ILE A 180 14.86 -20.90 -1.16
C ILE A 180 16.30 -20.74 -1.67
N LEU A 181 16.49 -20.15 -2.86
CA LEU A 181 17.82 -20.00 -3.45
C LEU A 181 18.67 -18.89 -2.79
N THR A 182 18.11 -18.08 -1.90
CA THR A 182 18.82 -16.92 -1.32
C THR A 182 20.13 -17.30 -0.63
N PRO A 183 20.19 -18.32 0.26
CA PRO A 183 21.46 -18.70 0.91
C PRO A 183 22.49 -19.22 -0.08
N VAL A 184 22.04 -19.93 -1.13
CA VAL A 184 22.91 -20.44 -2.22
C VAL A 184 23.51 -19.28 -3.01
N ILE A 185 22.69 -18.29 -3.37
CA ILE A 185 23.12 -17.09 -4.12
C ILE A 185 24.11 -16.27 -3.27
N ALA A 186 23.85 -16.16 -1.97
CA ALA A 186 24.70 -15.44 -1.03
C ALA A 186 25.98 -16.22 -0.63
N ASN A 187 26.13 -17.48 -1.05
CA ASN A 187 27.20 -18.40 -0.63
C ASN A 187 27.27 -18.59 0.90
N ILE A 188 26.11 -18.66 1.56
CA ILE A 188 26.00 -18.82 3.02
C ILE A 188 25.44 -20.22 3.32
N PRO A 189 25.95 -20.93 4.35
CA PRO A 189 25.36 -22.17 4.80
C PRO A 189 23.89 -21.99 5.21
N TYR A 190 23.09 -23.01 4.93
CA TYR A 190 21.75 -23.10 5.48
C TYR A 190 21.81 -23.29 6.99
N SER A 191 20.93 -22.58 7.68
CA SER A 191 20.68 -22.67 9.12
C SER A 191 19.23 -23.12 9.37
N ASP A 192 18.94 -23.57 10.60
CA ASP A 192 17.58 -23.97 10.98
C ASP A 192 16.58 -22.80 10.84
N ASP A 193 17.02 -21.57 11.11
CA ASP A 193 16.21 -20.35 10.93
C ASP A 193 15.83 -20.09 9.45
N ASP A 194 16.69 -20.48 8.48
CA ASP A 194 16.35 -20.37 7.05
C ASP A 194 15.17 -21.29 6.71
N PHE A 195 15.14 -22.49 7.30
CA PHE A 195 14.06 -23.45 7.09
C PHE A 195 12.72 -22.90 7.60
N ASP A 196 12.71 -22.35 8.81
CA ASP A 196 11.49 -21.77 9.41
C ASP A 196 10.92 -20.63 8.56
N VAL A 197 11.79 -19.73 8.07
CA VAL A 197 11.38 -18.62 7.21
C VAL A 197 10.88 -19.09 5.85
N ILE A 198 11.50 -20.09 5.25
CA ILE A 198 11.06 -20.70 3.98
C ILE A 198 9.68 -21.35 4.15
N VAL A 199 9.49 -22.14 5.22
CA VAL A 199 8.21 -22.80 5.51
C VAL A 199 7.13 -21.76 5.76
N PHE A 200 7.41 -20.71 6.52
CA PHE A 200 6.49 -19.59 6.73
C PHE A 200 6.06 -18.97 5.40
N ASN A 201 7.01 -18.60 4.54
CA ASN A 201 6.72 -18.00 3.23
C ASN A 201 5.89 -18.94 2.35
N LEU A 202 6.16 -20.24 2.38
CA LEU A 202 5.43 -21.23 1.58
C LEU A 202 3.98 -21.39 2.07
N ILE A 203 3.77 -21.50 3.38
CA ILE A 203 2.42 -21.58 3.97
C ILE A 203 1.64 -20.29 3.66
N MET A 204 2.24 -19.13 3.90
CA MET A 204 1.59 -17.84 3.63
C MET A 204 1.26 -17.66 2.16
N SER A 205 2.18 -18.03 1.27
CA SER A 205 1.97 -18.02 -0.18
C SER A 205 0.75 -18.85 -0.60
N VAL A 206 0.64 -20.09 -0.10
CA VAL A 206 -0.50 -20.97 -0.38
C VAL A 206 -1.80 -20.36 0.14
N LEU A 207 -1.81 -19.83 1.37
CA LEU A 207 -3.00 -19.21 1.96
C LEU A 207 -3.47 -17.98 1.16
N ILE A 208 -2.52 -17.12 0.77
CA ILE A 208 -2.81 -15.93 -0.03
C ILE A 208 -3.37 -16.31 -1.39
N VAL A 209 -2.70 -17.23 -2.11
CA VAL A 209 -3.15 -17.69 -3.43
C VAL A 209 -4.52 -18.37 -3.36
N ALA A 210 -4.78 -19.17 -2.32
CA ALA A 210 -6.08 -19.83 -2.14
C ALA A 210 -7.22 -18.85 -1.81
N SER A 211 -6.90 -17.66 -1.30
CA SER A 211 -7.87 -16.62 -0.96
C SER A 211 -8.19 -15.64 -2.11
N ALA A 212 -7.39 -15.67 -3.18
CA ALA A 212 -7.44 -14.73 -4.30
C ALA A 212 -8.34 -15.23 -5.44
#